data_AF-A0A2C9W6I8-F1
#
_entry.id   AF-A0A2C9W6I8-F1
#
_cell.length_a   1.000
_cell.length_b   1.000
_cell.length_c   1.000
_cell.angle_alpha   90.00
_cell.angle_beta   90.00
_cell.angle_gamma   90.00
#
_symmetry.space_group_name_H-M   'P 1'
#
loop_
_entity.id
_entity.type
_entity.pdbx_description
1 polymer ?
#
loop_
_entity_poly.entity_id
_entity_poly.type
_entity_poly.pdbx_seq_one_letter_code
_entity_poly.pdbx_strand_id
1 'polypeptide(L)'
;MNFRRVTFICGRAGVCALGAVVAKHAGDERLLDSYLTQFKEKIKLPSDLPYELLYGRAGFLWACSFLNKHIGKETISAGRMRAVVDEIIKGGKRLAHRDKCSLMYEWHGKKYWGAAHGMAGIMHVLMDMELKPNEVEDVKGTLRYMIKNRFPSGNYPSSEGSESDRLVHWCHGAPGVALTLVKAAEVFGDQEFLQAAMDAAEVVWNRGLLKRVGICHGISGNTYVFLSLYRLTGNVQYLYRAKAFACFLHEKAQKLISEGKMHGGDRPCSLFEGVGGMAYLFFDMIDPSEARFPAYEL
;
A
#
# COMPACT_ATOMS: atom_id res chain seq x y z
N MET A 1 -22.97 4.36 -17.38
CA MET A 1 -22.10 5.41 -16.79
C MET A 1 -20.66 4.95 -16.84
N ASN A 2 -19.76 5.70 -17.48
CA ASN A 2 -18.32 5.49 -17.36
C ASN A 2 -17.87 6.01 -15.98
N PHE A 3 -17.26 5.15 -15.17
CA PHE A 3 -16.77 5.56 -13.85
C PHE A 3 -15.42 6.27 -13.99
N ARG A 4 -15.31 7.50 -13.46
CA ARG A 4 -14.05 8.28 -13.49
C ARG A 4 -12.97 7.74 -12.56
N ARG A 5 -13.31 6.99 -11.51
CA ARG A 5 -12.36 6.41 -10.55
C ARG A 5 -12.45 4.89 -10.55
N VAL A 6 -11.32 4.23 -10.74
CA VAL A 6 -11.25 2.80 -11.11
C VAL A 6 -10.47 1.93 -10.14
N THR A 7 -10.02 2.46 -9.00
CA THR A 7 -9.16 1.77 -8.03
C THR A 7 -9.94 1.21 -6.85
N PHE A 8 -9.28 0.37 -6.05
CA PHE A 8 -9.87 -0.14 -4.81
C PHE A 8 -10.13 0.98 -3.79
N ILE A 9 -9.11 1.79 -3.47
CA ILE A 9 -9.19 2.75 -2.37
C ILE A 9 -10.10 3.94 -2.68
N CYS A 10 -10.10 4.42 -3.93
CA CYS A 10 -10.80 5.67 -4.28
C CYS A 10 -11.86 5.52 -5.36
N GLY A 11 -12.14 4.31 -5.85
CA GLY A 11 -12.93 4.10 -7.07
C GLY A 11 -13.98 3.00 -7.00
N ARG A 12 -14.62 2.77 -8.15
CA ARG A 12 -15.70 1.79 -8.29
C ARG A 12 -15.20 0.35 -8.12
N ALA A 13 -13.92 0.09 -8.40
CA ALA A 13 -13.35 -1.24 -8.21
C ALA A 13 -13.42 -1.67 -6.74
N GLY A 14 -13.20 -0.77 -5.77
CA GLY A 14 -13.35 -1.09 -4.35
C GLY A 14 -14.78 -1.46 -3.97
N VAL A 15 -15.74 -0.67 -4.44
CA VAL A 15 -17.18 -0.92 -4.20
C VAL A 15 -17.59 -2.28 -4.74
N CYS A 16 -17.24 -2.58 -6.00
CA CYS A 16 -17.60 -3.85 -6.61
C CYS A 16 -16.83 -5.03 -6.00
N ALA A 17 -15.53 -4.88 -5.72
CA ALA A 17 -14.71 -5.94 -5.18
C ALA A 17 -15.13 -6.34 -3.77
N LEU A 18 -15.31 -5.35 -2.87
CA LEU A 18 -15.78 -5.62 -1.51
C LEU A 18 -17.23 -6.14 -1.52
N GLY A 19 -18.11 -5.55 -2.35
CA GLY A 19 -19.48 -6.01 -2.50
C GLY A 19 -19.58 -7.47 -2.94
N ALA A 20 -18.76 -7.89 -3.91
CA ALA A 20 -18.67 -9.29 -4.33
C ALA A 20 -18.24 -10.21 -3.18
N VAL A 21 -17.18 -9.83 -2.44
CA VAL A 21 -16.68 -10.66 -1.33
C VAL A 21 -17.73 -10.77 -0.22
N VAL A 22 -18.40 -9.68 0.14
CA VAL A 22 -19.48 -9.71 1.14
C VAL A 22 -20.65 -10.58 0.67
N ALA A 23 -21.08 -10.44 -0.59
CA ALA A 23 -22.16 -11.26 -1.16
C ALA A 23 -21.83 -12.76 -1.14
N LYS A 24 -20.58 -13.13 -1.48
CA LYS A 24 -20.10 -14.52 -1.39
C LYS A 24 -20.19 -15.06 0.04
N HIS A 25 -19.74 -14.30 1.04
CA HIS A 25 -19.79 -14.73 2.44
C HIS A 25 -21.24 -14.83 2.96
N ALA A 26 -22.16 -14.03 2.40
CA ALA A 26 -23.58 -14.11 2.71
C ALA A 26 -24.34 -15.22 1.95
N GLY A 27 -23.70 -15.89 0.97
CA GLY A 27 -24.34 -16.88 0.11
C GLY A 27 -25.32 -16.29 -0.92
N ASP A 28 -25.24 -15.00 -1.23
CA ASP A 28 -26.09 -14.33 -2.23
C ASP A 28 -25.41 -14.34 -3.61
N GLU A 29 -25.59 -15.45 -4.33
CA GLU A 29 -25.01 -15.66 -5.68
C GLU A 29 -25.45 -14.61 -6.69
N ARG A 30 -26.72 -14.17 -6.63
CA ARG A 30 -27.24 -13.16 -7.56
C ARG A 30 -26.55 -11.82 -7.37
N LEU A 31 -26.33 -11.42 -6.11
CA LEU A 31 -25.64 -10.18 -5.79
C LEU A 31 -24.14 -10.27 -6.09
N LEU A 32 -23.52 -11.43 -5.83
CA LEU A 32 -22.14 -11.72 -6.24
C LEU A 32 -21.96 -11.52 -7.75
N ASP A 33 -22.79 -12.16 -8.57
CA ASP A 33 -22.76 -12.05 -10.02
C ASP A 33 -22.98 -10.61 -10.50
N SER A 34 -23.87 -9.87 -9.83
CA SER A 34 -24.10 -8.46 -10.14
C SER A 34 -22.86 -7.61 -9.93
N TYR A 35 -22.16 -7.79 -8.79
CA TYR A 35 -20.93 -7.04 -8.51
C TYR A 35 -19.78 -7.44 -9.43
N LEU A 36 -19.61 -8.74 -9.71
CA LEU A 36 -18.60 -9.23 -10.64
C LEU A 36 -18.83 -8.72 -12.06
N THR A 37 -20.09 -8.75 -12.54
CA THR A 37 -20.47 -8.18 -13.84
C THR A 37 -20.17 -6.69 -13.89
N GLN A 38 -20.51 -5.93 -12.84
CA GLN A 38 -20.18 -4.50 -12.77
C GLN A 38 -18.66 -4.26 -12.81
N PHE A 39 -17.87 -5.06 -12.08
CA PHE A 39 -16.42 -4.95 -12.08
C PHE A 39 -15.84 -5.25 -13.47
N LYS A 40 -16.22 -6.38 -14.06
CA LYS A 40 -15.66 -6.89 -15.32
C LYS A 40 -16.08 -6.02 -16.51
N GLU A 41 -17.35 -5.65 -16.60
CA GLU A 41 -17.86 -5.02 -17.81
C GLU A 41 -17.84 -3.49 -17.76
N LYS A 42 -18.13 -2.90 -16.61
CA LYS A 42 -18.36 -1.44 -16.50
C LYS A 42 -17.11 -0.66 -16.14
N ILE A 43 -16.11 -1.30 -15.52
CA ILE A 43 -14.82 -0.65 -15.23
C ILE A 43 -13.94 -0.75 -16.47
N LYS A 44 -13.75 0.39 -17.14
CA LYS A 44 -12.81 0.57 -18.25
C LYS A 44 -11.65 1.42 -17.78
N LEU A 45 -10.44 1.09 -18.21
CA LEU A 45 -9.24 1.86 -17.90
C LEU A 45 -8.96 2.81 -19.06
N PRO A 46 -9.10 4.14 -18.87
CA PRO A 46 -8.66 5.12 -19.85
C PRO A 46 -7.18 4.96 -20.22
N SER A 47 -6.79 5.38 -21.42
CA SER A 47 -5.39 5.31 -21.85
C SER A 47 -4.47 6.23 -21.03
N ASP A 48 -4.99 7.39 -20.62
CA ASP A 48 -4.32 8.43 -19.82
C ASP A 48 -4.36 8.19 -18.30
N LEU A 49 -4.90 7.05 -17.86
CA LEU A 49 -4.95 6.71 -16.44
C LEU A 49 -3.52 6.62 -15.84
N PRO A 50 -3.27 7.22 -14.66
CA PRO A 50 -1.96 7.14 -14.02
C PRO A 50 -1.63 5.71 -13.58
N TYR A 51 -0.42 5.49 -13.05
CA TYR A 51 0.05 4.16 -12.68
C TYR A 51 -0.09 3.84 -11.20
N GLU A 52 -0.22 4.85 -10.34
CA GLU A 52 -0.14 4.70 -8.88
C GLU A 52 -1.36 4.04 -8.21
N LEU A 53 -1.31 3.88 -6.89
CA LEU A 53 -2.22 3.02 -6.14
C LEU A 53 -3.60 3.65 -5.91
N LEU A 54 -3.68 4.96 -5.66
CA LEU A 54 -4.96 5.58 -5.28
C LEU A 54 -5.87 5.84 -6.48
N TYR A 55 -5.33 6.18 -7.64
CA TYR A 55 -6.10 6.56 -8.82
C TYR A 55 -5.69 5.82 -10.10
N GLY A 56 -4.61 5.04 -10.07
CA GLY A 56 -4.00 4.48 -11.24
C GLY A 56 -4.19 2.98 -11.45
N ARG A 57 -3.43 2.46 -12.42
CA ARG A 57 -3.45 1.06 -12.86
C ARG A 57 -3.05 0.09 -11.74
N ALA A 58 -2.10 0.44 -10.87
CA ALA A 58 -1.74 -0.40 -9.73
C ALA A 58 -2.92 -0.57 -8.77
N GLY A 59 -3.68 0.50 -8.49
CA GLY A 59 -4.88 0.44 -7.65
C GLY A 59 -6.00 -0.44 -8.22
N PHE A 60 -6.10 -0.53 -9.54
CA PHE A 60 -7.01 -1.45 -10.22
C PHE A 60 -6.51 -2.91 -10.12
N LEU A 61 -5.22 -3.15 -10.39
CA LEU A 61 -4.63 -4.48 -10.27
C LEU A 61 -4.71 -5.04 -8.85
N TRP A 62 -4.54 -4.20 -7.84
CA TRP A 62 -4.73 -4.58 -6.44
C TRP A 62 -6.16 -5.11 -6.22
N ALA A 63 -7.17 -4.41 -6.75
CA ALA A 63 -8.57 -4.85 -6.66
C ALA A 63 -8.82 -6.19 -7.37
N CYS A 64 -8.17 -6.43 -8.51
CA CYS A 64 -8.24 -7.73 -9.20
C CYS A 64 -7.65 -8.85 -8.35
N SER A 65 -6.50 -8.60 -7.73
CA SER A 65 -5.81 -9.56 -6.86
C SER A 65 -6.63 -9.88 -5.61
N PHE A 66 -7.25 -8.86 -5.01
CA PHE A 66 -8.20 -9.01 -3.91
C PHE A 66 -9.38 -9.94 -4.29
N LEU A 67 -10.00 -9.71 -5.46
CA LEU A 67 -11.08 -10.58 -5.95
C LEU A 67 -10.60 -12.02 -6.16
N ASN A 68 -9.44 -12.21 -6.80
CA ASN A 68 -8.90 -13.54 -7.04
C ASN A 68 -8.55 -14.28 -5.73
N LYS A 69 -8.08 -13.55 -4.71
CA LYS A 69 -7.77 -14.12 -3.38
C LYS A 69 -9.04 -14.58 -2.65
N HIS A 70 -10.08 -13.75 -2.62
CA HIS A 70 -11.26 -14.00 -1.76
C HIS A 70 -12.42 -14.72 -2.46
N ILE A 71 -12.58 -14.54 -3.77
CA ILE A 71 -13.63 -15.23 -4.55
C ILE A 71 -13.09 -16.55 -5.12
N GLY A 72 -11.91 -16.52 -5.72
CA GLY A 72 -11.26 -17.70 -6.28
C GLY A 72 -10.32 -17.34 -7.43
N LYS A 73 -9.31 -18.19 -7.65
CA LYS A 73 -8.37 -18.03 -8.77
C LYS A 73 -9.13 -17.88 -10.09
N GLU A 74 -8.62 -17.04 -10.99
CA GLU A 74 -9.25 -16.71 -12.29
C GLU A 74 -10.62 -16.01 -12.22
N THR A 75 -11.05 -15.49 -11.05
CA THR A 75 -12.25 -14.63 -10.99
C THR A 75 -12.10 -13.44 -11.94
N ILE A 76 -10.94 -12.78 -11.92
CA ILE A 76 -10.45 -11.90 -12.96
C ILE A 76 -9.35 -12.66 -13.71
N SER A 77 -9.47 -12.73 -15.04
CA SER A 77 -8.60 -13.55 -15.87
C SER A 77 -7.14 -13.05 -15.87
N ALA A 78 -6.21 -14.00 -15.88
CA ALA A 78 -4.77 -13.71 -15.98
C ALA A 78 -4.44 -12.82 -17.19
N GLY A 79 -5.07 -13.05 -18.35
CA GLY A 79 -4.86 -12.24 -19.54
C GLY A 79 -5.24 -10.76 -19.36
N ARG A 80 -6.33 -10.47 -18.63
CA ARG A 80 -6.71 -9.07 -18.33
C ARG A 80 -5.72 -8.42 -17.38
N MET A 81 -5.28 -9.13 -16.35
CA MET A 81 -4.29 -8.61 -15.40
C MET A 81 -2.96 -8.37 -16.11
N ARG A 82 -2.48 -9.33 -16.90
CA ARG A 82 -1.24 -9.25 -17.67
C ARG A 82 -1.19 -8.04 -18.60
N ALA A 83 -2.29 -7.74 -19.30
CA ALA A 83 -2.38 -6.55 -20.15
C ALA A 83 -2.17 -5.24 -19.37
N VAL A 84 -2.65 -5.16 -18.13
CA VAL A 84 -2.45 -3.97 -17.28
C VAL A 84 -1.01 -3.92 -16.76
N VAL A 85 -0.42 -5.06 -16.39
CA VAL A 85 0.99 -5.16 -15.98
C VAL A 85 1.91 -4.71 -17.12
N ASP A 86 1.67 -5.18 -18.36
CA ASP A 86 2.45 -4.78 -19.54
C ASP A 86 2.43 -3.26 -19.72
N GLU A 87 1.28 -2.60 -19.57
CA GLU A 87 1.17 -1.15 -19.63
C GLU A 87 1.92 -0.44 -18.49
N ILE A 88 1.90 -0.97 -17.27
CA ILE A 88 2.66 -0.43 -16.13
C ILE A 88 4.17 -0.56 -16.37
N ILE A 89 4.65 -1.72 -16.83
CA ILE A 89 6.08 -1.95 -17.12
C ILE A 89 6.53 -1.05 -18.28
N LYS A 90 5.76 -1.03 -19.38
CA LYS A 90 6.05 -0.19 -20.54
C LYS A 90 6.04 1.29 -20.16
N GLY A 91 5.10 1.72 -19.32
CA GLY A 91 5.03 3.08 -18.77
C GLY A 91 6.26 3.43 -17.94
N GLY A 92 6.62 2.55 -17.01
CA GLY A 92 7.78 2.72 -16.12
C GLY A 92 9.09 2.88 -16.89
N LYS A 93 9.31 2.03 -17.90
CA LYS A 93 10.51 2.06 -18.75
C LYS A 93 10.63 3.30 -19.62
N ARG A 94 9.52 3.95 -19.99
CA ARG A 94 9.55 5.19 -20.80
C ARG A 94 10.10 6.38 -20.03
N LEU A 95 9.83 6.47 -18.73
CA LEU A 95 10.28 7.57 -17.87
C LEU A 95 11.54 7.25 -17.06
N ALA A 96 11.96 5.98 -17.09
CA ALA A 96 13.15 5.48 -16.41
C ALA A 96 14.43 6.09 -16.97
N HIS A 97 15.43 6.22 -16.09
CA HIS A 97 16.81 6.47 -16.49
C HIS A 97 17.53 5.13 -16.45
N ARG A 98 17.74 4.50 -17.61
CA ARG A 98 18.19 3.10 -17.74
C ARG A 98 19.42 2.74 -16.90
N ASP A 99 20.32 3.70 -16.66
CA ASP A 99 21.56 3.48 -15.90
C ASP A 99 21.41 3.72 -14.39
N LYS A 100 20.24 4.14 -13.91
CA LYS A 100 20.01 4.51 -12.49
C LYS A 100 18.80 3.84 -11.87
N CYS A 101 17.63 4.01 -12.48
CA CYS A 101 16.36 3.51 -11.95
C CYS A 101 15.58 2.84 -13.08
N SER A 102 15.30 1.54 -12.93
CA SER A 102 14.74 0.69 -13.99
C SER A 102 13.29 1.04 -14.35
N LEU A 103 12.49 1.47 -13.38
CA LEU A 103 11.10 1.90 -13.56
C LEU A 103 10.85 3.23 -12.85
N MET A 104 10.30 4.21 -13.56
CA MET A 104 9.96 5.51 -13.01
C MET A 104 8.55 5.92 -13.40
N TYR A 105 7.85 6.59 -12.49
CA TYR A 105 6.44 6.96 -12.69
C TYR A 105 6.20 8.39 -12.24
N GLU A 106 5.12 8.98 -12.76
CA GLU A 106 4.73 10.35 -12.45
C GLU A 106 3.22 10.42 -12.15
N TRP A 107 2.85 11.25 -11.19
CA TRP A 107 1.48 11.64 -10.91
C TRP A 107 1.45 13.15 -10.61
N HIS A 108 0.56 13.91 -11.27
CA HIS A 108 0.50 15.37 -11.16
C HIS A 108 1.87 16.08 -11.31
N GLY A 109 2.66 15.69 -12.33
CA GLY A 109 3.95 16.30 -12.61
C GLY A 109 5.06 15.97 -11.61
N LYS A 110 4.85 15.01 -10.69
CA LYS A 110 5.82 14.63 -9.67
C LYS A 110 6.12 13.13 -9.70
N LYS A 111 7.40 12.81 -9.62
CA LYS A 111 7.92 11.45 -9.54
C LYS A 111 7.93 10.94 -8.10
N TYR A 112 6.77 10.54 -7.59
CA TYR A 112 6.60 10.14 -6.20
C TYR A 112 7.27 8.79 -5.86
N TRP A 113 7.69 8.65 -4.60
CA TRP A 113 8.33 7.43 -4.10
C TRP A 113 7.42 6.59 -3.20
N GLY A 114 6.56 7.24 -2.42
CA GLY A 114 5.77 6.57 -1.37
C GLY A 114 4.68 5.62 -1.88
N ALA A 115 3.99 4.94 -0.95
CA ALA A 115 3.06 3.86 -1.28
C ALA A 115 1.77 4.32 -1.96
N ALA A 116 1.28 5.52 -1.63
CA ALA A 116 0.01 6.00 -2.18
C ALA A 116 0.12 6.37 -3.68
N HIS A 117 1.11 7.21 -4.01
CA HIS A 117 1.21 7.86 -5.33
C HIS A 117 2.47 7.50 -6.11
N GLY A 118 3.34 6.65 -5.56
CA GLY A 118 4.71 6.51 -6.03
C GLY A 118 5.17 5.08 -6.30
N MET A 119 6.47 4.96 -6.52
CA MET A 119 7.15 3.72 -6.89
C MET A 119 6.90 2.59 -5.89
N ALA A 120 6.95 2.85 -4.57
CA ALA A 120 6.70 1.82 -3.54
C ALA A 120 5.34 1.13 -3.73
N GLY A 121 4.28 1.91 -4.00
CA GLY A 121 2.95 1.37 -4.22
C GLY A 121 2.85 0.51 -5.47
N ILE A 122 3.49 0.96 -6.55
CA ILE A 122 3.48 0.27 -7.83
C ILE A 122 4.29 -1.03 -7.72
N MET A 123 5.50 -0.99 -7.16
CA MET A 123 6.34 -2.18 -6.95
C MET A 123 5.63 -3.20 -6.04
N HIS A 124 4.99 -2.72 -4.97
CA HIS A 124 4.22 -3.59 -4.08
C HIS A 124 3.17 -4.41 -4.83
N VAL A 125 2.40 -3.78 -5.72
CA VAL A 125 1.38 -4.48 -6.52
C VAL A 125 2.00 -5.38 -7.59
N LEU A 126 3.08 -4.94 -8.25
CA LEU A 126 3.75 -5.74 -9.27
C LEU A 126 4.30 -7.06 -8.71
N MET A 127 4.73 -7.08 -7.45
CA MET A 127 5.22 -8.31 -6.80
C MET A 127 4.13 -9.38 -6.55
N ASP A 128 2.84 -9.03 -6.63
CA ASP A 128 1.75 -10.03 -6.62
C ASP A 128 1.49 -10.65 -8.01
N MET A 129 2.12 -10.11 -9.05
CA MET A 129 1.84 -10.47 -10.43
C MET A 129 2.83 -11.52 -10.93
N GLU A 130 2.39 -12.31 -11.92
CA GLU A 130 3.32 -13.13 -12.70
C GLU A 130 4.16 -12.24 -13.62
N LEU A 131 5.41 -12.01 -13.23
CA LEU A 131 6.38 -11.18 -13.95
C LEU A 131 7.36 -12.04 -14.75
N LYS A 132 7.79 -11.52 -15.90
CA LYS A 132 8.91 -12.13 -16.66
C LYS A 132 10.23 -11.93 -15.90
N PRO A 133 11.25 -12.77 -16.13
CA PRO A 133 12.54 -12.64 -15.41
C PRO A 133 13.17 -11.24 -15.49
N ASN A 134 13.09 -10.58 -16.64
CA ASN A 134 13.59 -9.21 -16.79
C ASN A 134 12.72 -8.18 -16.05
N GLU A 135 11.40 -8.38 -15.99
CA GLU A 135 10.47 -7.52 -15.23
C GLU A 135 10.71 -7.66 -13.71
N VAL A 136 11.06 -8.85 -13.24
CA VAL A 136 11.49 -9.08 -11.85
C VAL A 136 12.75 -8.28 -11.53
N GLU A 137 13.76 -8.30 -12.40
CA GLU A 137 14.99 -7.52 -12.21
C GLU A 137 14.73 -6.01 -12.32
N ASP A 138 13.78 -5.56 -13.14
CA ASP A 138 13.35 -4.16 -13.16
C ASP A 138 12.73 -3.73 -11.82
N VAL A 139 11.89 -4.57 -11.21
CA VAL A 139 11.29 -4.31 -9.89
C VAL A 139 12.37 -4.25 -8.81
N LYS A 140 13.26 -5.26 -8.74
CA LYS A 140 14.38 -5.27 -7.79
C LYS A 140 15.29 -4.07 -7.97
N GLY A 141 15.66 -3.73 -9.21
CA GLY A 141 16.50 -2.58 -9.52
C GLY A 141 15.89 -1.26 -9.06
N THR A 142 14.57 -1.12 -9.21
CA THR A 142 13.83 0.07 -8.73
C THR A 142 13.85 0.16 -7.20
N LEU A 143 13.63 -0.96 -6.49
CA LEU A 143 13.68 -0.98 -5.03
C LEU A 143 15.09 -0.68 -4.50
N ARG A 144 16.14 -1.29 -5.10
CA ARG A 144 17.54 -1.01 -4.76
C ARG A 144 17.92 0.45 -5.02
N TYR A 145 17.41 1.04 -6.11
CA TYR A 145 17.55 2.47 -6.36
C TYR A 145 16.97 3.30 -5.21
N MET A 146 15.77 2.97 -4.72
CA MET A 146 15.17 3.67 -3.59
C MET A 146 16.01 3.51 -2.30
N ILE A 147 16.48 2.30 -2.01
CA ILE A 147 17.33 2.02 -0.83
C ILE A 147 18.61 2.86 -0.86
N LYS A 148 19.30 2.87 -2.00
CA LYS A 148 20.58 3.58 -2.17
C LYS A 148 20.44 5.10 -2.03
N ASN A 149 19.29 5.65 -2.38
CA ASN A 149 19.06 7.10 -2.46
C ASN A 149 18.10 7.61 -1.37
N ARG A 150 17.98 6.87 -0.25
CA ARG A 150 17.27 7.35 0.97
C ARG A 150 18.02 8.50 1.63
N PHE A 151 17.35 9.26 2.49
CA PHE A 151 17.99 10.33 3.27
C PHE A 151 19.03 9.78 4.25
N PRO A 152 20.00 10.61 4.70
CA PRO A 152 20.96 10.21 5.74
C PRO A 152 20.31 9.73 7.05
N SER A 153 19.08 10.16 7.35
CA SER A 153 18.30 9.68 8.50
C SER A 153 17.77 8.25 8.37
N GLY A 154 17.89 7.65 7.18
CA GLY A 154 17.24 6.40 6.80
C GLY A 154 15.82 6.55 6.24
N ASN A 155 15.20 7.74 6.34
CA ASN A 155 13.87 7.99 5.77
C ASN A 155 13.92 8.13 4.24
N TYR A 156 12.76 8.04 3.59
CA TYR A 156 12.66 8.10 2.13
C TYR A 156 12.08 9.44 1.66
N PRO A 157 12.61 10.02 0.55
CA PRO A 157 12.03 11.19 -0.10
C PRO A 157 10.56 11.01 -0.45
N SER A 158 9.78 12.11 -0.46
CA SER A 158 8.40 12.04 -0.95
C SER A 158 8.35 11.83 -2.48
N SER A 159 9.31 12.41 -3.19
CA SER A 159 9.45 12.40 -4.66
C SER A 159 10.91 12.68 -5.06
N GLU A 160 11.25 12.41 -6.32
CA GLU A 160 12.55 12.79 -6.91
C GLU A 160 12.90 14.24 -6.61
N GLY A 161 14.17 14.49 -6.25
CA GLY A 161 14.71 15.81 -5.96
C GLY A 161 14.18 16.48 -4.68
N SER A 162 13.35 15.81 -3.89
CA SER A 162 12.90 16.36 -2.61
C SER A 162 14.01 16.28 -1.56
N GLU A 163 14.42 17.43 -1.02
CA GLU A 163 15.41 17.53 0.06
C GLU A 163 14.76 17.58 1.46
N SER A 164 13.42 17.50 1.53
CA SER A 164 12.67 17.68 2.78
C SER A 164 12.39 16.35 3.48
N ASP A 165 13.25 16.02 4.44
CA ASP A 165 13.11 14.83 5.28
C ASP A 165 12.14 15.05 6.46
N ARG A 166 10.83 15.10 6.17
CA ARG A 166 9.80 15.39 7.19
C ARG A 166 8.67 14.37 7.28
N LEU A 167 8.33 13.69 6.18
CA LEU A 167 7.16 12.82 6.12
C LEU A 167 7.55 11.40 6.52
N VAL A 168 6.92 10.88 7.57
CA VAL A 168 7.07 9.49 8.05
C VAL A 168 5.69 8.84 8.03
N HIS A 169 5.12 8.75 6.83
CA HIS A 169 3.74 8.32 6.59
C HIS A 169 3.69 7.11 5.64
N TRP A 170 2.59 6.36 5.64
CA TRP A 170 2.37 5.33 4.61
C TRP A 170 2.34 5.96 3.21
N CYS A 171 1.61 7.07 3.03
CA CYS A 171 1.53 7.71 1.71
C CYS A 171 2.89 8.24 1.20
N HIS A 172 3.75 8.73 2.11
CA HIS A 172 5.06 9.30 1.79
C HIS A 172 6.05 9.10 2.95
N GLY A 173 7.16 8.41 2.68
CA GLY A 173 8.25 8.18 3.62
C GLY A 173 8.43 6.71 4.01
N ALA A 174 9.21 6.50 5.07
CA ALA A 174 9.63 5.18 5.54
C ALA A 174 8.49 4.16 5.74
N PRO A 175 7.32 4.49 6.32
CA PRO A 175 6.30 3.47 6.57
C PRO A 175 5.79 2.76 5.32
N GLY A 176 5.49 3.51 4.26
CA GLY A 176 5.01 2.92 3.01
C GLY A 176 6.09 2.08 2.31
N VAL A 177 7.33 2.59 2.31
CA VAL A 177 8.48 1.90 1.71
C VAL A 177 8.85 0.65 2.50
N ALA A 178 8.83 0.69 3.84
CA ALA A 178 9.12 -0.45 4.70
C ALA A 178 8.17 -1.61 4.40
N LEU A 179 6.87 -1.36 4.32
CA LEU A 179 5.88 -2.39 3.95
C LEU A 179 6.13 -2.98 2.56
N THR A 180 6.57 -2.17 1.59
CA THR A 180 7.01 -2.69 0.28
C THR A 180 8.24 -3.57 0.39
N LEU A 181 9.24 -3.16 1.19
CA LEU A 181 10.49 -3.89 1.35
C LEU A 181 10.33 -5.20 2.12
N VAL A 182 9.42 -5.27 3.10
CA VAL A 182 9.02 -6.53 3.75
C VAL A 182 8.48 -7.50 2.70
N LYS A 183 7.56 -7.05 1.85
CA LYS A 183 7.05 -7.88 0.75
C LYS A 183 8.15 -8.30 -0.23
N ALA A 184 9.08 -7.41 -0.56
CA ALA A 184 10.19 -7.75 -1.43
C ALA A 184 11.10 -8.82 -0.82
N ALA A 185 11.34 -8.75 0.49
CA ALA A 185 12.09 -9.78 1.21
C ALA A 185 11.35 -11.13 1.20
N GLU A 186 10.03 -11.12 1.38
CA GLU A 186 9.20 -12.33 1.30
C GLU A 186 9.21 -12.97 -0.10
N VAL A 187 9.01 -12.16 -1.15
CA VAL A 187 8.88 -12.65 -2.54
C VAL A 187 10.24 -13.06 -3.13
N PHE A 188 11.31 -12.32 -2.83
CA PHE A 188 12.62 -12.54 -3.44
C PHE A 188 13.62 -13.29 -2.56
N GLY A 189 13.36 -13.43 -1.25
CA GLY A 189 14.29 -14.07 -0.30
C GLY A 189 15.61 -13.32 -0.10
N ASP A 190 15.69 -12.05 -0.53
CA ASP A 190 16.91 -11.24 -0.50
C ASP A 190 17.08 -10.52 0.84
N GLN A 191 18.20 -10.78 1.52
CA GLN A 191 18.53 -10.19 2.82
C GLN A 191 18.73 -8.67 2.75
N GLU A 192 19.10 -8.12 1.59
CA GLU A 192 19.22 -6.67 1.39
C GLU A 192 17.88 -5.97 1.63
N PHE A 193 16.78 -6.54 1.11
CA PHE A 193 15.43 -5.99 1.28
C PHE A 193 14.96 -6.09 2.73
N LEU A 194 15.26 -7.22 3.40
CA LEU A 194 14.92 -7.39 4.81
C LEU A 194 15.64 -6.35 5.67
N GLN A 195 16.96 -6.21 5.50
CA GLN A 195 17.74 -5.24 6.27
C GLN A 195 17.26 -3.81 6.01
N ALA A 196 16.97 -3.45 4.76
CA ALA A 196 16.44 -2.13 4.43
C ALA A 196 15.05 -1.87 5.04
N ALA A 197 14.18 -2.91 5.12
CA ALA A 197 12.91 -2.81 5.82
C ALA A 197 13.08 -2.59 7.32
N MET A 198 14.04 -3.29 7.95
CA MET A 198 14.37 -3.12 9.37
C MET A 198 14.91 -1.71 9.66
N ASP A 199 15.81 -1.20 8.83
CA ASP A 199 16.33 0.17 8.93
C ASP A 199 15.19 1.20 8.81
N ALA A 200 14.28 1.01 7.85
CA ALA A 200 13.13 1.89 7.68
C ALA A 200 12.20 1.83 8.92
N ALA A 201 12.05 0.66 9.54
CA ALA A 201 11.29 0.53 10.79
C ALA A 201 11.94 1.23 11.97
N GLU A 202 13.28 1.36 12.04
CA GLU A 202 13.93 2.21 13.04
C GLU A 202 13.54 3.69 12.88
N VAL A 203 13.40 4.17 11.63
CA VAL A 203 12.86 5.52 11.38
C VAL A 203 11.44 5.65 11.94
N VAL A 204 10.59 4.65 11.69
CA VAL A 204 9.20 4.65 12.19
C VAL A 204 9.16 4.56 13.71
N TRP A 205 10.05 3.80 14.34
CA TRP A 205 10.13 3.72 15.79
C TRP A 205 10.48 5.08 16.41
N ASN A 206 11.47 5.77 15.84
CA ASN A 206 11.97 7.03 16.40
C ASN A 206 11.12 8.25 16.02
N ARG A 207 10.41 8.23 14.89
CA ARG A 207 9.73 9.41 14.31
C ARG A 207 8.28 9.16 13.90
N GLY A 208 7.77 7.94 14.03
CA GLY A 208 6.47 7.51 13.51
C GLY A 208 5.30 7.68 14.48
N LEU A 209 5.52 8.18 15.71
CA LEU A 209 4.45 8.54 16.63
C LEU A 209 3.85 9.91 16.27
N LEU A 210 3.11 9.94 15.17
CA LEU A 210 2.62 11.16 14.54
C LEU A 210 1.54 11.86 15.38
N LYS A 211 1.38 13.17 15.18
CA LYS A 211 0.24 13.94 15.73
C LYS A 211 -1.04 13.76 14.91
N ARG A 212 -1.30 12.54 14.41
CA ARG A 212 -2.46 12.18 13.59
C ARG A 212 -2.88 10.73 13.85
N VAL A 213 -4.18 10.45 13.84
CA VAL A 213 -4.70 9.14 14.25
C VAL A 213 -4.69 8.08 13.13
N GLY A 214 -5.02 8.48 11.89
CA GLY A 214 -5.45 7.55 10.84
C GLY A 214 -4.41 6.60 10.22
N ILE A 215 -4.83 5.91 9.17
CA ILE A 215 -4.06 4.88 8.45
C ILE A 215 -3.11 5.48 7.40
N CYS A 216 -3.53 6.50 6.65
CA CYS A 216 -2.76 7.03 5.54
C CYS A 216 -1.45 7.73 5.99
N HIS A 217 -1.53 8.44 7.11
CA HIS A 217 -0.47 9.29 7.66
C HIS A 217 -0.69 9.55 9.14
N GLY A 218 -0.97 8.50 9.90
CA GLY A 218 -1.15 8.56 11.35
C GLY A 218 -0.51 7.36 12.05
N ILE A 219 -0.64 7.34 13.37
CA ILE A 219 -0.06 6.28 14.22
C ILE A 219 -0.64 4.91 13.83
N SER A 220 -1.94 4.85 13.49
CA SER A 220 -2.58 3.58 13.14
C SER A 220 -1.90 2.92 11.94
N GLY A 221 -1.63 3.69 10.88
CA GLY A 221 -0.94 3.19 9.70
C GLY A 221 0.52 2.81 9.95
N ASN A 222 1.23 3.62 10.74
CA ASN A 222 2.63 3.36 11.05
C ASN A 222 2.82 2.09 11.90
N THR A 223 1.81 1.69 12.68
CA THR A 223 1.83 0.46 13.47
C THR A 223 2.01 -0.79 12.60
N TYR A 224 1.43 -0.79 11.40
CA TYR A 224 1.51 -1.92 10.47
C TYR A 224 2.93 -2.25 10.00
N VAL A 225 3.86 -1.29 10.04
CA VAL A 225 5.27 -1.56 9.71
C VAL A 225 5.85 -2.61 10.65
N PHE A 226 5.55 -2.49 11.93
CA PHE A 226 6.02 -3.44 12.93
C PHE A 226 5.26 -4.76 12.85
N LEU A 227 3.95 -4.75 12.56
CA LEU A 227 3.18 -5.97 12.35
C LEU A 227 3.69 -6.76 11.14
N SER A 228 3.98 -6.09 10.04
CA SER A 228 4.51 -6.70 8.82
C SER A 228 5.89 -7.34 9.04
N LEU A 229 6.79 -6.66 9.77
CA LEU A 229 8.08 -7.24 10.16
C LEU A 229 7.94 -8.39 11.16
N TYR A 230 7.03 -8.30 12.13
CA TYR A 230 6.75 -9.40 13.06
C TYR A 230 6.29 -10.65 12.30
N ARG A 231 5.36 -10.50 11.35
CA ARG A 231 4.88 -11.58 10.49
C ARG A 231 5.99 -12.25 9.70
N LEU A 232 6.88 -11.45 9.09
CA LEU A 232 7.96 -12.00 8.27
C LEU A 232 9.06 -12.67 9.12
N THR A 233 9.39 -12.12 10.28
CA THR A 233 10.59 -12.52 11.04
C THR A 233 10.31 -13.37 12.28
N GLY A 234 9.08 -13.37 12.79
CA GLY A 234 8.74 -13.93 14.11
C GLY A 234 9.37 -13.18 15.29
N ASN A 235 10.12 -12.09 15.07
CA ASN A 235 10.81 -11.37 16.14
C ASN A 235 9.82 -10.56 16.99
N VAL A 236 9.63 -11.00 18.23
CA VAL A 236 8.70 -10.43 19.21
C VAL A 236 8.97 -8.96 19.54
N GLN A 237 10.18 -8.44 19.28
CA GLN A 237 10.48 -7.01 19.44
C GLN A 237 9.58 -6.14 18.55
N TYR A 238 9.29 -6.57 17.33
CA TYR A 238 8.39 -5.83 16.45
C TYR A 238 6.95 -5.88 16.94
N LEU A 239 6.49 -7.03 17.47
CA LEU A 239 5.19 -7.11 18.13
C LEU A 239 5.09 -6.16 19.32
N TYR A 240 6.14 -6.05 20.13
CA TYR A 240 6.21 -5.09 21.22
C TYR A 240 6.06 -3.64 20.73
N ARG A 241 6.75 -3.27 19.65
CA ARG A 241 6.64 -1.93 19.05
C ARG A 241 5.24 -1.64 18.51
N ALA A 242 4.61 -2.62 17.84
CA ALA A 242 3.23 -2.52 17.40
C ALA A 242 2.27 -2.28 18.58
N LYS A 243 2.41 -3.10 19.63
CA LYS A 243 1.66 -2.96 20.88
C LYS A 243 1.85 -1.57 21.51
N ALA A 244 3.07 -1.05 21.56
CA ALA A 244 3.33 0.27 22.14
C ALA A 244 2.57 1.39 21.41
N PHE A 245 2.53 1.34 20.07
CA PHE A 245 1.77 2.30 19.26
C PHE A 245 0.25 2.16 19.49
N ALA A 246 -0.25 0.93 19.52
CA ALA A 246 -1.66 0.65 19.80
C ALA A 246 -2.08 1.09 21.21
N CYS A 247 -1.26 0.84 22.24
CA CYS A 247 -1.50 1.31 23.61
C CYS A 247 -1.51 2.84 23.68
N PHE A 248 -0.58 3.52 23.01
CA PHE A 248 -0.60 4.98 22.95
C PHE A 248 -1.91 5.51 22.34
N LEU A 249 -2.38 4.90 21.24
CA LEU A 249 -3.65 5.25 20.62
C LEU A 249 -4.82 5.04 21.60
N HIS A 250 -4.91 3.86 22.21
CA HIS A 250 -5.96 3.53 23.17
C HIS A 250 -6.00 4.53 24.33
N GLU A 251 -4.85 4.87 24.92
CA GLU A 251 -4.81 5.70 26.12
C GLU A 251 -4.95 7.19 25.84
N LYS A 252 -4.39 7.68 24.73
CA LYS A 252 -4.16 9.11 24.52
C LYS A 252 -4.95 9.70 23.36
N ALA A 253 -5.33 8.92 22.34
CA ALA A 253 -5.84 9.48 21.09
C ALA A 253 -7.09 10.33 21.31
N GLN A 254 -8.10 9.82 22.03
CA GLN A 254 -9.36 10.55 22.25
C GLN A 254 -9.12 11.92 22.92
N LYS A 255 -8.33 11.94 24.00
CA LYS A 255 -7.99 13.18 24.72
C LYS A 255 -7.19 14.15 23.84
N LEU A 256 -6.17 13.66 23.14
CA LEU A 256 -5.33 14.50 22.27
C LEU A 256 -6.10 15.06 21.08
N ILE A 257 -7.07 14.32 20.54
CA ILE A 257 -7.96 14.79 19.48
C ILE A 257 -8.90 15.88 20.01
N SER A 258 -9.55 15.67 21.16
CA SER A 258 -10.45 16.67 21.74
C SER A 258 -9.74 17.97 22.13
N GLU A 259 -8.46 17.89 22.51
CA GLU A 259 -7.62 19.05 22.83
C GLU A 259 -6.97 19.71 21.60
N GLY A 260 -7.21 19.20 20.38
CA GLY A 260 -6.60 19.72 19.15
C GLY A 260 -5.09 19.47 19.02
N LYS A 261 -4.50 18.61 19.87
CA LYS A 261 -3.08 18.25 19.85
C LYS A 261 -2.75 17.11 18.89
N MET A 262 -3.76 16.34 18.50
CA MET A 262 -3.70 15.29 17.49
C MET A 262 -4.81 15.52 16.46
N HIS A 263 -4.48 15.42 15.17
CA HIS A 263 -5.47 15.55 14.11
C HIS A 263 -6.30 14.25 13.99
N GLY A 264 -7.63 14.36 14.14
CA GLY A 264 -8.58 13.25 14.02
C GLY A 264 -8.91 12.81 12.59
N GLY A 265 -8.37 13.49 11.58
CA GLY A 265 -8.67 13.28 10.15
C GLY A 265 -9.73 14.26 9.64
N ASP A 266 -9.63 14.67 8.37
CA ASP A 266 -10.59 15.61 7.77
C ASP A 266 -11.99 14.98 7.69
N ARG A 267 -12.04 13.64 7.52
CA ARG A 267 -13.23 12.81 7.69
C ARG A 267 -13.01 11.93 8.91
N PRO A 268 -13.42 12.38 10.12
CA PRO A 268 -13.01 11.75 11.38
C PRO A 268 -13.40 10.28 11.55
N CYS A 269 -14.45 9.81 10.86
CA CYS A 269 -14.89 8.41 10.92
C CYS A 269 -14.41 7.56 9.74
N SER A 270 -13.63 8.12 8.82
CA SER A 270 -13.17 7.39 7.63
C SER A 270 -12.09 6.34 7.96
N LEU A 271 -11.97 5.33 7.09
CA LEU A 271 -10.96 4.29 7.21
C LEU A 271 -9.52 4.84 7.10
N PHE A 272 -9.26 5.69 6.10
CA PHE A 272 -7.88 6.10 5.80
C PHE A 272 -7.38 7.30 6.61
N GLU A 273 -8.26 8.19 7.10
CA GLU A 273 -7.84 9.41 7.81
C GLU A 273 -8.23 9.39 9.29
N GLY A 274 -9.33 8.72 9.63
CA GLY A 274 -10.02 8.85 10.89
C GLY A 274 -9.90 7.68 11.85
N VAL A 275 -10.77 7.68 12.86
CA VAL A 275 -10.86 6.63 13.89
C VAL A 275 -11.39 5.30 13.34
N GLY A 276 -11.99 5.28 12.15
CA GLY A 276 -12.35 4.03 11.47
C GLY A 276 -11.11 3.18 11.19
N GLY A 277 -10.00 3.80 10.80
CA GLY A 277 -8.71 3.13 10.63
C GLY A 277 -8.05 2.70 11.94
N MET A 278 -8.24 3.47 13.01
CA MET A 278 -7.79 3.09 14.35
C MET A 278 -8.53 1.85 14.86
N ALA A 279 -9.85 1.80 14.66
CA ALA A 279 -10.65 0.63 15.00
C ALA A 279 -10.21 -0.60 14.19
N TYR A 280 -9.94 -0.43 12.88
CA TYR A 280 -9.42 -1.51 12.03
C TYR A 280 -8.11 -2.08 12.58
N LEU A 281 -7.15 -1.22 12.94
CA LEU A 281 -5.91 -1.65 13.59
C LEU A 281 -6.18 -2.44 14.88
N PHE A 282 -7.09 -1.98 15.74
CA PHE A 282 -7.38 -2.69 16.99
C PHE A 282 -7.98 -4.09 16.77
N PHE A 283 -8.80 -4.27 15.73
CA PHE A 283 -9.26 -5.61 15.36
C PHE A 283 -8.10 -6.49 14.87
N ASP A 284 -7.21 -5.94 14.03
CA ASP A 284 -6.03 -6.67 13.55
C ASP A 284 -5.04 -7.02 14.68
N MET A 285 -4.95 -6.21 15.73
CA MET A 285 -4.11 -6.49 16.91
C MET A 285 -4.60 -7.68 17.74
N ILE A 286 -5.81 -8.20 17.50
CA ILE A 286 -6.31 -9.43 18.15
C ILE A 286 -5.52 -10.66 17.65
N ASP A 287 -5.18 -10.69 16.36
CA ASP A 287 -4.31 -11.71 15.76
C ASP A 287 -3.18 -11.04 14.95
N PRO A 288 -2.09 -10.62 15.61
CA PRO A 288 -1.00 -9.90 14.98
C PRO A 288 -0.27 -10.65 13.86
N SER A 289 -0.35 -11.99 13.84
CA SER A 289 0.18 -12.84 12.76
C SER A 289 -0.60 -12.71 11.45
N GLU A 290 -1.90 -12.42 11.56
CA GLU A 290 -2.79 -12.29 10.41
C GLU A 290 -3.02 -10.83 10.00
N ALA A 291 -2.66 -9.86 10.85
CA ALA A 291 -2.81 -8.44 10.56
C ALA A 291 -2.22 -8.03 9.21
N ARG A 292 -2.96 -7.25 8.40
CA ARG A 292 -2.54 -6.75 7.08
C ARG A 292 -2.95 -5.29 6.92
N PHE A 293 -2.05 -4.44 6.44
CA PHE A 293 -2.37 -3.03 6.18
C PHE A 293 -3.58 -2.96 5.22
N PRO A 294 -4.69 -2.30 5.59
CA PRO A 294 -5.92 -2.36 4.83
C PRO A 294 -5.75 -1.76 3.43
N ALA A 295 -6.17 -2.52 2.43
CA ALA A 295 -6.09 -2.15 1.01
C ALA A 295 -4.66 -1.89 0.48
N TYR A 296 -3.65 -2.46 1.14
CA TYR A 296 -2.27 -2.43 0.66
C TYR A 296 -1.64 -3.82 0.70
N GLU A 297 -1.53 -4.44 1.87
CA GLU A 297 -1.09 -5.83 1.98
C GLU A 297 -2.27 -6.77 1.70
N LEU A 298 -2.04 -7.83 0.92
CA LEU A 298 -3.07 -8.80 0.55
C LEU A 298 -3.02 -10.06 1.40
#